data_AF-A0A370V2I0-F1
#
_entry.id   AF-A0A370V2I0-F1
#
_cell.length_a   1.000
_cell.length_b   1.000
_cell.length_c   1.000
_cell.angle_alpha   90.00
_cell.angle_beta   90.00
_cell.angle_gamma   90.00
#
_symmetry.space_group_name_H-M   'P 1'
#
loop_
_entity.id
_entity.type
_entity.pdbx_description
1 polymer ?
#
loop_
_entity_poly.entity_id
_entity_poly.type
_entity_poly.pdbx_seq_one_letter_code
_entity_poly.pdbx_strand_id
1 'polypeptide(L)'
;MGIVLVSDRNMQSLANYWRKHNPAISAIIYNDDGLDVANEKIRQLFIGRYLSFTRGNTLTQMEFTIMGHMVSGYNPYQIAETLNMDIRSIYAYKQRIEKRMGGKINELFIRSNSVQH
;
A
#
# COMPACT_ATOMS: atom_id res chain seq x y z
N MET A 1 -15.72 7.53 -13.93
CA MET A 1 -14.37 7.16 -14.42
C MET A 1 -13.63 6.43 -13.32
N GLY A 2 -12.94 5.35 -13.66
CA GLY A 2 -12.15 4.56 -12.69
C GLY A 2 -10.70 5.00 -12.66
N ILE A 3 -10.06 4.88 -11.50
CA ILE A 3 -8.63 5.08 -11.30
C ILE A 3 -7.92 3.75 -11.58
N VAL A 4 -6.82 3.79 -12.35
CA VAL A 4 -5.90 2.66 -12.52
C VAL A 4 -4.65 2.96 -11.72
N LEU A 5 -4.27 2.05 -10.83
CA LEU A 5 -2.98 2.12 -10.15
C LEU A 5 -1.93 1.37 -10.96
N VAL A 6 -0.74 1.93 -11.08
CA VAL A 6 0.45 1.21 -11.54
C VAL A 6 1.35 1.03 -10.34
N SER A 7 1.64 -0.22 -9.98
CA SER A 7 2.42 -0.56 -8.80
C SER A 7 3.81 -1.04 -9.19
N ASP A 8 4.84 -0.54 -8.50
CA ASP A 8 6.13 -1.19 -8.47
C ASP A 8 6.09 -2.51 -7.65
N ARG A 9 7.21 -3.23 -7.63
CA ARG A 9 7.37 -4.52 -6.93
C ARG A 9 7.10 -4.43 -5.42
N ASN A 10 7.54 -3.36 -4.78
CA ASN A 10 7.47 -3.16 -3.33
C ASN A 10 6.10 -2.62 -2.91
N MET A 11 5.44 -1.83 -3.77
CA MET A 11 4.16 -1.18 -3.47
C MET A 11 2.93 -2.04 -3.74
N GLN A 12 3.09 -3.29 -4.20
CA GLN A 12 1.94 -4.15 -4.58
C GLN A 12 0.96 -4.34 -3.42
N SER A 13 1.47 -4.55 -2.20
CA SER A 13 0.63 -4.76 -1.02
C SER A 13 -0.20 -3.53 -0.64
N LEU A 14 0.36 -2.34 -0.89
CA LEU A 14 -0.31 -1.05 -0.70
C LEU A 14 -1.35 -0.80 -1.80
N ALA A 15 -1.00 -1.05 -3.06
CA ALA A 15 -1.94 -0.93 -4.18
C ALA A 15 -3.17 -1.84 -3.99
N ASN A 16 -2.95 -3.07 -3.54
CA ASN A 16 -4.03 -4.01 -3.20
C ASN A 16 -4.94 -3.50 -2.10
N TYR A 17 -4.36 -2.88 -1.05
CA TYR A 17 -5.13 -2.30 0.03
C TYR A 17 -6.03 -1.18 -0.49
N TRP A 18 -5.48 -0.27 -1.30
CA TRP A 18 -6.23 0.81 -1.91
C TRP A 18 -7.35 0.29 -2.81
N ARG A 19 -7.09 -0.69 -3.68
CA ARG A 19 -8.12 -1.30 -4.55
C ARG A 19 -9.27 -1.91 -3.76
N LYS A 20 -8.97 -2.53 -2.61
CA LYS A 20 -9.97 -3.17 -1.75
C LYS A 20 -10.85 -2.14 -1.01
N HIS A 21 -10.30 -1.01 -0.60
CA HIS A 21 -10.99 -0.04 0.25
C HIS A 21 -11.46 1.23 -0.47
N ASN A 22 -11.07 1.43 -1.73
CA ASN A 22 -11.49 2.57 -2.53
C ASN A 22 -12.17 2.12 -3.84
N PRO A 23 -13.52 2.18 -3.92
CA PRO A 23 -14.28 1.78 -5.10
C PRO A 23 -13.93 2.55 -6.38
N ALA A 24 -13.38 3.76 -6.26
CA ALA A 24 -12.93 4.52 -7.43
C ALA A 24 -11.76 3.83 -8.14
N ILE A 25 -10.97 3.03 -7.43
CA ILE A 25 -9.86 2.28 -8.00
C ILE A 25 -10.41 1.02 -8.65
N SER A 26 -10.28 0.95 -9.96
CA SER A 26 -10.91 -0.09 -10.77
C SER A 26 -9.96 -1.21 -11.16
N ALA A 27 -8.67 -0.92 -11.30
CA ALA A 27 -7.65 -1.91 -11.63
C ALA A 27 -6.28 -1.55 -11.06
N ILE A 28 -5.43 -2.56 -10.93
CA ILE A 28 -3.99 -2.43 -10.63
C ILE A 28 -3.22 -3.10 -11.77
N ILE A 29 -2.24 -2.39 -12.32
CA ILE A 29 -1.20 -2.92 -13.20
C ILE A 29 0.03 -3.17 -12.31
N TYR A 30 0.48 -4.41 -12.24
CA TYR A 30 1.65 -4.80 -11.46
C TYR A 30 2.93 -4.66 -12.29
N ASN A 31 4.07 -4.53 -11.62
CA ASN A 31 5.37 -4.32 -12.26
C ASN A 31 5.83 -5.46 -13.19
N ASP A 32 5.27 -6.65 -12.99
CA ASP A 32 5.56 -7.87 -13.75
C ASP A 32 4.43 -8.25 -14.73
N ASP A 33 3.41 -7.40 -14.87
CA ASP A 33 2.41 -7.57 -15.92
C ASP A 33 3.05 -7.28 -17.29
N GLY A 34 2.87 -8.23 -18.22
CA GLY A 34 3.15 -8.01 -19.63
C GLY A 34 2.23 -6.93 -20.23
N LEU A 35 2.66 -6.37 -21.36
CA LEU A 35 1.90 -5.32 -22.06
C LEU A 35 0.52 -5.79 -22.53
N ASP A 36 0.40 -7.07 -22.88
CA ASP A 36 -0.86 -7.75 -23.20
C ASP A 36 -1.83 -7.77 -21.99
N VAL A 37 -1.32 -8.12 -20.81
CA VAL A 37 -2.11 -8.15 -19.56
C VAL A 37 -2.55 -6.75 -19.16
N ALA A 38 -1.64 -5.77 -19.23
CA ALA A 38 -1.94 -4.37 -18.93
C ALA A 38 -3.00 -3.81 -19.88
N ASN A 39 -2.88 -4.07 -21.19
CA ASN A 39 -3.85 -3.64 -22.19
C ASN A 39 -5.23 -4.28 -21.94
N GLU A 40 -5.29 -5.56 -21.59
CA GLU A 40 -6.57 -6.20 -21.30
C GLU A 40 -7.22 -5.61 -20.04
N LYS A 41 -6.44 -5.30 -19.00
CA LYS A 41 -6.95 -4.61 -17.80
C LYS A 41 -7.57 -3.26 -18.13
N ILE A 42 -6.92 -2.48 -18.98
CA ILE A 42 -7.43 -1.18 -19.46
C ILE A 42 -8.68 -1.37 -20.31
N ARG A 43 -8.68 -2.32 -21.26
CA ARG A 43 -9.81 -2.60 -22.14
C ARG A 43 -11.06 -2.99 -21.37
N GLN A 44 -10.92 -3.89 -20.39
CA GLN A 44 -12.03 -4.34 -19.53
C GLN A 44 -12.67 -3.18 -18.78
N LEU A 45 -11.85 -2.24 -18.31
CA LEU A 45 -12.27 -1.00 -17.68
C LEU A 45 -13.13 -0.12 -18.61
N PHE A 46 -12.71 0.06 -19.86
CA PHE A 46 -13.47 0.85 -20.85
C PHE A 46 -14.83 0.26 -21.20
N ILE A 47 -14.96 -1.07 -21.17
CA ILE A 47 -16.24 -1.77 -21.42
C ILE A 47 -17.09 -1.98 -20.14
N GLY A 48 -16.72 -1.31 -19.04
CA GLY A 48 -17.47 -1.33 -17.78
C GLY A 48 -17.35 -2.63 -16.98
N ARG A 49 -16.36 -3.48 -17.29
CA ARG A 49 -16.11 -4.72 -16.55
C ARG A 49 -15.06 -4.49 -15.47
N TYR A 50 -15.42 -4.79 -14.23
CA TYR A 50 -14.50 -4.75 -13.10
C TYR A 50 -13.74 -6.08 -13.01
N LEU A 51 -12.44 -6.05 -13.31
CA LEU A 51 -11.57 -7.18 -13.00
C LEU A 51 -11.32 -7.21 -11.49
N SER A 52 -11.59 -8.35 -10.86
CA SER A 52 -11.36 -8.57 -9.42
C SER A 52 -9.96 -9.13 -9.11
N PHE A 53 -9.11 -9.30 -10.12
CA PHE A 53 -7.82 -9.96 -9.95
C PHE A 53 -6.81 -9.05 -9.26
N THR A 54 -6.72 -9.17 -7.94
CA THR A 54 -5.55 -8.74 -7.17
C THR A 54 -4.60 -9.92 -6.98
N ARG A 55 -3.30 -9.69 -7.12
CA ARG A 55 -2.25 -10.70 -6.87
C ARG A 55 -1.38 -10.28 -5.68
N GLY A 56 -0.84 -11.27 -4.98
CA GLY A 56 0.06 -11.05 -3.86
C GLY A 56 -0.66 -10.67 -2.56
N ASN A 57 0.14 -10.24 -1.59
CA ASN A 57 -0.34 -9.88 -0.27
C ASN A 57 -1.09 -8.54 -0.30
N THR A 58 -2.00 -8.33 0.64
CA THR A 58 -2.67 -7.04 0.87
C THR A 58 -2.28 -6.55 2.26
N LEU A 59 -2.02 -5.26 2.45
CA LEU A 59 -1.90 -4.71 3.80
C LEU A 59 -3.23 -4.88 4.54
N THR A 60 -3.16 -5.14 5.84
CA THR A 60 -4.33 -5.02 6.73
C THR A 60 -4.60 -3.56 7.05
N GLN A 61 -5.80 -3.25 7.54
CA GLN A 61 -6.14 -1.90 8.03
C GLN A 61 -5.11 -1.39 9.06
N MET A 62 -4.71 -2.23 10.02
CA MET A 62 -3.75 -1.82 11.05
C MET A 62 -2.34 -1.61 10.49
N GLU A 63 -1.90 -2.48 9.57
CA GLU A 63 -0.62 -2.29 8.86
C GLU A 63 -0.63 -0.98 8.06
N PHE A 64 -1.73 -0.66 7.36
CA PHE A 64 -1.88 0.59 6.63
C PHE A 64 -1.86 1.81 7.56
N THR A 65 -2.60 1.78 8.68
CA THR A 65 -2.63 2.88 9.65
C THR A 65 -1.26 3.13 10.27
N ILE A 66 -0.58 2.09 10.76
CA ILE A 66 0.76 2.22 11.36
C ILE A 66 1.78 2.72 10.34
N MET A 67 1.75 2.17 9.12
CA MET A 67 2.61 2.65 8.03
C MET A 67 2.33 4.13 7.74
N GLY A 68 1.06 4.54 7.67
CA GLY A 68 0.67 5.94 7.47
C GLY A 68 1.25 6.87 8.52
N HIS A 69 1.19 6.49 9.80
CA HIS A 69 1.82 7.28 10.87
C HIS A 69 3.35 7.38 10.72
N MET A 70 4.02 6.27 10.40
CA MET A 70 5.48 6.27 10.19
C MET A 70 5.89 7.13 8.99
N VAL A 71 5.15 7.04 7.90
CA VAL A 71 5.33 7.86 6.69
C VAL A 71 5.06 9.33 6.98
N SER A 72 4.18 9.65 7.94
CA SER A 72 3.93 10.99 8.49
C SER A 72 4.88 11.40 9.63
N GLY A 73 5.90 10.59 9.92
CA GLY A 73 7.04 11.00 10.77
C GLY A 73 6.90 10.64 12.24
N TYR A 74 5.84 9.93 12.61
CA TYR A 74 5.65 9.47 13.97
C TYR A 74 6.65 8.36 14.28
N ASN A 75 7.31 8.47 15.43
CA ASN A 75 8.15 7.39 15.94
C ASN A 75 7.30 6.29 16.61
N PRO A 76 7.84 5.07 16.82
CA PRO A 76 7.07 3.96 17.40
C PRO A 76 6.42 4.23 18.76
N TYR A 77 7.01 5.09 19.60
CA TYR A 77 6.43 5.46 20.90
C TYR A 77 5.19 6.34 20.71
N GLN A 78 5.27 7.34 19.84
CA GLN A 78 4.13 8.21 19.52
C GLN A 78 2.98 7.41 18.90
N ILE A 79 3.28 6.42 18.06
CA ILE A 79 2.26 5.53 17.47
C ILE A 79 1.64 4.64 18.54
N ALA A 80 2.45 4.06 19.43
CA ALA A 80 1.97 3.24 20.54
C ALA A 80 1.00 4.02 21.44
N GLU A 81 1.35 5.26 21.77
CA GLU A 81 0.48 6.16 22.54
C GLU A 81 -0.80 6.51 21.78
N THR A 82 -0.67 6.95 20.51
CA THR A 82 -1.81 7.37 19.66
C THR A 82 -2.83 6.24 19.45
N LEU A 83 -2.34 5.00 19.27
CA LEU A 83 -3.20 3.84 19.02
C LEU A 83 -3.55 3.07 20.30
N ASN A 84 -3.07 3.50 21.48
CA ASN A 84 -3.18 2.79 22.75
C ASN A 84 -2.75 1.31 22.64
N MET A 85 -1.57 1.08 22.08
CA MET A 85 -1.00 -0.24 21.82
C MET A 85 0.34 -0.42 22.52
N ASP A 86 0.68 -1.66 22.89
CA ASP A 86 2.02 -1.97 23.37
C ASP A 86 3.08 -1.71 22.29
N ILE A 87 4.21 -1.14 22.69
CA ILE A 87 5.28 -0.78 21.76
C ILE A 87 5.85 -1.99 21.01
N ARG A 88 5.89 -3.19 21.62
CA ARG A 88 6.34 -4.40 20.93
C ARG A 88 5.38 -4.77 19.80
N SER A 89 4.08 -4.53 19.98
CA SER A 89 3.10 -4.71 18.91
C SER A 89 3.38 -3.79 17.72
N ILE A 90 3.75 -2.51 17.98
CA ILE A 90 4.12 -1.57 16.91
C ILE A 90 5.34 -2.08 16.13
N TYR A 91 6.38 -2.56 16.81
CA TYR A 91 7.55 -3.15 16.14
C TYR A 91 7.20 -4.42 15.36
N ALA A 92 6.33 -5.28 15.89
CA ALA A 92 5.86 -6.46 15.17
C ALA A 92 5.08 -6.08 13.90
N TYR A 93 4.23 -5.05 13.95
CA TYR A 93 3.56 -4.52 12.76
C TYR A 93 4.55 -3.92 11.77
N LYS A 94 5.52 -3.12 12.24
CA LYS A 94 6.60 -2.57 11.40
C LYS A 94 7.30 -3.67 10.61
N GLN A 95 7.73 -4.74 11.29
CA GLN A 95 8.40 -5.87 10.65
C GLN A 95 7.51 -6.56 9.61
N ARG A 96 6.22 -6.75 9.90
CA ARG A 96 5.27 -7.33 8.93
C ARG A 96 5.07 -6.44 7.71
N ILE A 97 4.97 -5.12 7.90
CA ILE A 97 4.86 -4.15 6.80
C ILE A 97 6.10 -4.24 5.93
N GLU A 98 7.30 -4.14 6.52
CA GLU A 98 8.57 -4.19 5.78
C GLU A 98 8.73 -5.52 5.01
N LYS A 99 8.31 -6.64 5.60
CA LYS A 99 8.28 -7.94 4.92
C LYS A 99 7.31 -7.97 3.74
N ARG A 100 6.10 -7.41 3.87
CA ARG A 100 5.11 -7.36 2.78
C ARG A 100 5.50 -6.41 1.65
N MET A 101 6.17 -5.32 2.00
CA MET A 101 6.59 -4.27 1.08
C MET A 101 7.98 -4.51 0.50
N GLY A 102 8.70 -5.55 0.93
CA GLY A 102 10.01 -5.93 0.38
C GLY A 102 11.15 -4.95 0.68
N GLY A 103 11.00 -4.08 1.68
CA GLY A 103 11.99 -3.06 2.03
C GLY A 103 11.66 -2.33 3.32
N LYS A 104 12.64 -1.59 3.87
CA LYS A 104 12.40 -0.78 5.08
C LYS A 104 11.51 0.41 4.77
N ILE A 105 10.60 0.76 5.67
CA ILE A 105 9.68 1.89 5.46
C ILE A 105 10.46 3.18 5.15
N ASN A 106 11.55 3.45 5.87
CA ASN A 106 12.37 4.66 5.68
C ASN A 106 13.19 4.65 4.37
N GLU A 107 13.42 3.49 3.78
CA GLU A 107 14.09 3.36 2.48
C GLU A 107 13.07 3.46 1.33
N LEU A 108 11.82 3.05 1.57
CA LEU A 108 10.74 3.09 0.59
C LEU A 108 10.07 4.46 0.50
N PHE A 109 9.94 5.17 1.62
CA PHE A 109 9.26 6.47 1.71
C PHE A 109 10.25 7.58 2.09
N ILE A 110 11.22 7.83 1.23
CA ILE A 110 12.27 8.84 1.43
C ILE A 110 11.66 10.25 1.39
N ARG A 111 12.01 11.11 2.35
CA ARG A 111 11.52 12.51 2.44
C ARG A 111 9.98 12.63 2.43
N SER A 112 9.29 11.60 2.91
CA SER A 112 7.84 11.60 3.08
C SER A 112 7.35 12.60 4.14
N ASN A 113 8.25 13.04 5.01
CA ASN A 113 7.98 14.03 6.05
C ASN A 113 8.55 15.39 5.67
N SER A 114 7.75 16.44 5.85
CA SER A 114 8.25 17.80 5.94
C SER A 114 9.20 17.86 7.15
N VAL A 115 10.43 18.31 6.95
CA VAL A 115 11.28 18.71 8.09
C VAL A 115 10.53 19.85 8.78
N GLN A 116 9.97 19.59 9.96
CA GLN A 116 9.42 20.65 10.79
C GLN A 116 10.61 21.50 11.25
N HIS A 117 10.73 22.70 10.69
CA HIS A 117 11.64 23.76 11.13
C HIS A 117 11.05 24.47 12.35
#